data_AF-A0A3A0BUB7-F1
#
_entry.id   AF-A0A3A0BUB7-F1
#
_cell.length_a   1.000
_cell.length_b   1.000
_cell.length_c   1.000
_cell.angle_alpha   90.00
_cell.angle_beta   90.00
_cell.angle_gamma   90.00
#
_symmetry.space_group_name_H-M   'P 1'
#
loop_
_entity.id
_entity.type
_entity.pdbx_description
1 polymer ?
#
loop_
_entity_poly.entity_id
_entity_poly.type
_entity_poly.pdbx_seq_one_letter_code
_entity_poly.pdbx_strand_id
1 'polypeptide(L)' 'MKVIRTFDSVGDLAERFGGEVFQEIAGEALYVYHKTDNHWYHYRWVSGRREIVLVGQHSGELPLVVQVYP' A
#
# COMPACT_ATOMS: atom_id res chain seq x y z
N MET A 1 -9.22 14.34 -1.36
CA MET A 1 -8.76 13.80 -0.07
C MET A 1 -7.23 13.84 -0.06
N LYS A 2 -6.55 14.29 1.01
CA LYS A 2 -5.07 14.35 1.01
C LYS A 2 -4.51 12.94 1.23
N VAL A 3 -3.64 12.47 0.33
CA VAL A 3 -2.97 11.17 0.49
C VAL A 3 -2.02 11.27 1.69
N ILE A 4 -2.23 10.41 2.69
CA ILE A 4 -1.35 10.31 3.86
C ILE A 4 -0.09 9.60 3.40
N ARG A 5 1.06 10.19 3.71
CA ARG A 5 2.33 9.77 3.11
C ARG A 5 3.04 8.68 3.90
N THR A 6 2.69 8.49 5.17
CA THR A 6 3.39 7.59 6.09
C THR A 6 2.44 6.84 7.02
N PHE A 7 2.78 5.59 7.35
CA PHE A 7 2.04 4.73 8.30
C PHE A 7 3.01 3.91 9.15
N ASP A 8 2.63 3.53 10.36
CA ASP A 8 3.48 2.75 11.28
C ASP A 8 3.17 1.23 11.26
N SER A 9 2.12 0.85 10.54
CA SER A 9 1.71 -0.53 10.34
C SER A 9 0.87 -0.73 9.07
N VAL A 10 0.80 -1.99 8.62
CA VAL A 10 -0.09 -2.40 7.53
C VAL A 10 -1.57 -2.23 7.90
N GLY A 11 -1.92 -2.38 9.19
CA GLY A 11 -3.28 -2.18 9.66
C GLY A 11 -3.75 -0.73 9.52
N ASP A 12 -2.91 0.24 9.90
CA ASP A 12 -3.23 1.66 9.75
C ASP A 12 -3.39 2.05 8.28
N LEU A 13 -2.57 1.44 7.40
CA LEU A 13 -2.69 1.59 5.96
C LEU A 13 -4.02 1.02 5.46
N ALA A 14 -4.39 -0.20 5.87
CA ALA A 14 -5.65 -0.84 5.49
C ALA A 14 -6.87 -0.03 5.94
N GLU A 15 -6.89 0.42 7.20
CA GLU A 15 -7.96 1.23 7.77
C GLU A 15 -8.15 2.54 7.00
N ARG A 16 -7.05 3.21 6.65
CA ARG A 16 -7.10 4.48 5.90
C ARG A 16 -7.68 4.32 4.50
N PHE A 17 -7.50 3.16 3.86
CA PHE A 17 -8.01 2.88 2.51
C PHE A 17 -9.32 2.07 2.53
N GLY A 18 -9.76 1.60 3.69
CA GLY A 18 -10.99 0.83 3.86
C GLY A 18 -10.99 -0.46 3.05
N GLY A 19 -9.85 -1.16 3.05
CA GLY A 19 -9.67 -2.37 2.26
C GLY A 19 -8.35 -3.08 2.47
N GLU A 20 -8.17 -4.09 1.63
CA GLU A 20 -7.08 -5.06 1.71
C GLU A 20 -5.74 -4.44 1.35
N VAL A 21 -4.68 -4.98 1.94
CA VAL A 21 -3.30 -4.65 1.58
C VAL A 21 -2.66 -5.88 0.95
N PHE A 22 -2.03 -5.67 -0.21
CA PHE A 22 -1.33 -6.69 -0.96
C PHE A 22 0.16 -6.42 -0.95
N GLN A 23 1.00 -7.44 -0.84
CA GLN A 23 2.45 -7.33 -0.94
C GLN A 23 2.94 -8.04 -2.20
N GLU A 24 3.83 -7.39 -2.95
CA GLU A 24 4.53 -8.00 -4.07
C GLU A 24 5.39 -9.19 -3.61
N ILE A 25 5.34 -10.30 -4.36
CA ILE A 25 6.13 -11.50 -4.01
C ILE A 25 7.62 -11.31 -4.34
N ALA A 26 7.92 -10.64 -5.45
CA ALA A 26 9.28 -10.41 -5.92
C ALA A 26 9.99 -9.25 -5.21
N GLY A 27 9.27 -8.49 -4.37
CA GLY A 27 9.75 -7.27 -3.75
C GLY A 27 9.11 -7.01 -2.38
N GLU A 28 9.27 -5.79 -1.88
CA GLU A 28 8.68 -5.35 -0.61
C GLU A 28 7.64 -4.24 -0.82
N ALA A 29 7.14 -4.09 -2.05
CA ALA A 29 6.10 -3.13 -2.38
C ALA A 29 4.76 -3.58 -1.81
N LEU A 30 4.06 -2.65 -1.17
CA LEU A 30 2.71 -2.82 -0.65
C LEU A 30 1.73 -2.08 -1.55
N TYR A 31 0.60 -2.68 -1.88
CA TYR A 31 -0.42 -2.13 -2.76
C TYR A 31 -1.76 -2.03 -2.02
N VAL A 32 -2.43 -0.90 -2.21
CA VAL A 32 -3.79 -0.66 -1.73
C VAL A 32 -4.63 -0.02 -2.81
N TYR A 33 -5.89 -0.44 -2.88
CA TYR A 33 -6.85 0.13 -3.81
C TYR A 33 -7.64 1.26 -3.16
N HIS A 34 -7.57 2.45 -3.72
CA HIS A 34 -8.36 3.59 -3.26
C HIS A 34 -9.65 3.69 -4.06
N LYS A 35 -10.74 3.18 -3.48
CA LYS A 35 -12.07 3.10 -4.11
C LYS A 35 -12.58 4.46 -4.61
N THR A 36 -12.32 5.54 -3.87
CA THR A 36 -12.80 6.88 -4.23
C THR A 36 -12.09 7.47 -5.44
N ASP A 37 -10.78 7.29 -5.55
CA ASP A 37 -10.03 7.80 -6.72
C ASP A 37 -10.01 6.77 -7.85
N ASN A 38 -10.41 5.51 -7.60
CA ASN A 38 -10.28 4.39 -8.53
C ASN A 38 -8.83 4.17 -9.00
N HIS A 39 -7.87 4.23 -8.07
CA HIS A 39 -6.45 4.03 -8.35
C HIS A 39 -5.81 3.10 -7.34
N TRP A 40 -4.80 2.36 -7.81
CA TRP A 40 -3.87 1.66 -6.94
C TRP A 40 -2.78 2.62 -6.47
N TYR A 41 -2.48 2.58 -5.18
CA TYR A 41 -1.32 3.24 -4.61
C TYR A 41 -0.34 2.18 -4.14
N HIS A 42 0.94 2.45 -4.31
CA HIS A 42 2.00 1.58 -3.81
C HIS A 42 2.88 2.30 -2.79
N TYR A 43 3.22 1.54 -1.75
CA TYR A 43 3.97 1.94 -0.58
C TYR A 43 5.16 1.00 -0.40
N ARG A 44 6.10 1.39 0.45
CA ARG A 44 7.23 0.54 0.84
C ARG A 44 7.56 0.73 2.31
N TRP A 45 8.11 -0.31 2.93
CA TRP A 45 8.78 -0.17 4.22
C TRP A 45 10.07 0.62 4.08
N VAL A 46 10.37 1.46 5.07
CA VAL A 46 11.65 2.14 5.18
C VAL A 46 12.60 1.26 5.99
N SER A 47 13.70 0.84 5.38
CA SER A 47 14.68 -0.04 6.04
C SER A 47 15.18 0.57 7.36
N GLY A 48 15.15 -0.22 8.43
CA GLY A 48 15.57 0.20 9.76
C GLY A 48 14.60 1.13 10.49
N ARG A 49 13.41 1.38 9.93
CA ARG A 49 12.32 2.10 10.59
C ARG A 49 11.03 1.30 10.50
N ARG A 50 10.18 1.41 11.52
CA ARG A 50 8.82 0.88 11.47
C ARG A 50 7.90 1.90 10.78
N GLU A 51 8.23 2.24 9.54
CA GLU A 51 7.56 3.29 8.77
C GLU A 51 7.31 2.78 7.34
N ILE A 52 6.08 2.93 6.88
CA ILE A 52 5.62 2.64 5.52
C ILE A 52 5.42 3.98 4.83
N VAL A 53 6.02 4.18 3.66
CA VAL A 53 5.95 5.46 2.92
C VAL A 53 5.32 5.30 1.55
N LEU A 54 4.53 6.30 1.14
CA LEU A 54 3.97 6.36 -0.20
C LEU A 54 5.08 6.51 -1.22
N VAL A 55 5.13 5.62 -2.20
CA VAL A 55 6.01 5.74 -3.36
C VAL A 55 5.28 6.42 -4.51
N GLY A 56 4.03 6.02 -4.77
CA GLY A 56 3.21 6.68 -5.79
C GLY A 56 1.94 5.93 -6.14
N GLN A 57 1.35 6.33 -7.27
CA GLN A 57 0.26 5.60 -7.90
C GLN A 57 0.83 4.49 -8.77
N HIS A 58 0.12 3.37 -8.85
CA HIS A 58 0.39 2.30 -9.80
C HIS A 58 -0.69 2.32 -10.89
N SER A 59 -0.26 2.25 -12.14
CA SER A 59 -1.13 2.21 -13.31
C SER A 59 -0.91 0.91 -14.06
N GLY A 60 -2.00 0.25 -14.44
CA GLY A 60 -1.97 -1.03 -15.15
C GLY A 60 -2.16 -2.23 -14.22
N GLU A 61 -1.80 -3.40 -14.72
CA GLU A 61 -1.91 -4.67 -13.98
C GLU A 61 -0.93 -4.67 -12.80
N LEU A 62 -1.38 -5.21 -11.66
CA LEU A 62 -0.50 -5.42 -10.52
C LEU A 62 0.48 -6.56 -10.81
N PRO A 63 1.70 -6.51 -10.25
CA PRO A 63 2.59 -7.67 -10.27
C PRO A 63 1.97 -8.83 -9.48
N LEU A 64 2.66 -9.97 -9.43
CA LEU A 64 2.26 -11.07 -8.55
C LEU A 64 2.33 -10.60 -7.10
N VAL A 65 1.16 -10.57 -6.46
CA VAL A 65 1.00 -10.13 -5.08
C VAL A 65 0.30 -11.20 -4.24
N VAL A 66 0.54 -11.13 -2.93
CA VAL A 66 -0.22 -11.87 -1.91
C VAL A 66 -0.94 -10.90 -1.01
N GLN A 67 -2.15 -11.26 -0.56
CA GLN A 67 -2.85 -10.48 0.44
C GLN A 67 -2.18 -10.66 1.81
N VAL A 68 -1.78 -9.57 2.43
CA VAL A 68 -1.10 -9.56 3.74
C VAL A 68 -1.98 -8.98 4.84
N TYR A 69 -3.09 -8.33 4.48
CA TYR A 69 -4.06 -7.81 5.43
C TYR A 69 -5.48 -7.83 4.85
N PRO A 70 -6.47 -8.35 5.59
CA PRO A 70 -7.88 -8.41 5.19
C PRO A 70 -8.65 -7.09 5.34
#